data_AF-A0A1E9DEK2-F1
#
_entry.id   AF-A0A1E9DEK2-F1
#
_cell.length_a   1.000
_cell.length_b   1.000
_cell.length_c   1.000
_cell.angle_alpha   90.00
_cell.angle_beta   90.00
_cell.angle_gamma   90.00
#
_symmetry.space_group_name_H-M   'P 1'
#
loop_
_entity.id
_entity.type
_entity.pdbx_description
1 polymer ?
#
loop_
_entity_poly.entity_id
_entity_poly.type
_entity_poly.pdbx_seq_one_letter_code
_entity_poly.pdbx_strand_id
1 'polypeptide(L)'
;MLKKIKVEDAVGHVLFHDLTGIKASGFKGVLFKRGHVIQKEDIEKLKDIGKENIFVGELDKGFVHEEDAIREVADDLIGENISYSNPSEGKIGFKSKTYGLFVINRKGLFDLNMEGDYTFATIPSYSIVNEGDNLVGGRIVPLFTEENQVQNIKKIAKKYEPIFEVKKFQKLRVGVIITGNEVFTGRIKDMFEPVVREKLSHFDHELIGIEKCPDDREYIENICQKYFEKGVDLVVFSGGMSVDPDDITPSTIKDLSDKFIIQGMPVQPGNMLTVGMKGKTYLVGVPGASMHSKFTSFDIFLPRIFAKIDLKKEDFIELGEGGLLNR
;
A
#
# COMPACT_ATOMS: atom_id res chain seq x y z
N MET A 1 22.04 -2.62 -35.49
CA MET A 1 23.16 -3.42 -34.98
C MET A 1 24.05 -2.63 -34.04
N LEU A 2 23.92 -2.98 -32.77
CA LEU A 2 24.75 -2.51 -31.67
C LEU A 2 26.19 -3.03 -31.86
N LYS A 3 27.18 -2.15 -31.74
CA LYS A 3 28.60 -2.50 -31.88
C LYS A 3 29.38 -2.07 -30.65
N LYS A 4 30.29 -2.93 -30.21
CA LYS A 4 31.30 -2.60 -29.21
C LYS A 4 32.52 -2.00 -29.91
N ILE A 5 32.85 -0.76 -29.60
CA ILE A 5 34.03 -0.07 -30.13
C ILE A 5 34.93 0.40 -29.00
N LYS A 6 36.21 0.64 -29.30
CA LYS A 6 37.14 1.25 -28.35
C LYS A 6 36.73 2.70 -28.08
N VAL A 7 36.96 3.17 -26.87
CA VAL A 7 36.60 4.55 -26.48
C VAL A 7 37.33 5.57 -27.35
N GLU A 8 38.58 5.34 -27.73
CA GLU A 8 39.35 6.25 -28.59
C GLU A 8 38.73 6.45 -29.98
N ASP A 9 38.01 5.44 -30.48
CA ASP A 9 37.36 5.46 -31.79
C ASP A 9 35.92 5.97 -31.70
N ALA A 10 35.47 6.40 -30.52
CA ALA A 10 34.07 6.73 -30.25
C ALA A 10 33.62 8.13 -30.63
N VAL A 11 34.55 9.03 -30.94
CA VAL A 11 34.23 10.45 -31.20
C VAL A 11 33.25 10.55 -32.38
N GLY A 12 32.16 11.28 -32.18
CA GLY A 12 31.08 11.46 -33.16
C GLY A 12 30.01 10.37 -33.13
N HIS A 13 30.19 9.28 -32.38
CA HIS A 13 29.15 8.28 -32.16
C HIS A 13 28.17 8.71 -31.05
N VAL A 14 26.93 8.24 -31.17
CA VAL A 14 25.87 8.43 -30.17
C VAL A 14 25.96 7.33 -29.11
N LEU A 15 25.97 7.73 -27.85
CA LEU A 15 26.01 6.82 -26.71
C LEU A 15 24.69 6.05 -26.58
N PHE A 16 24.81 4.73 -26.48
CA PHE A 16 23.66 3.83 -26.46
C PHE A 16 22.83 3.86 -25.16
N HIS A 17 23.47 4.04 -24.01
CA HIS A 17 22.85 4.00 -22.68
C HIS A 17 23.56 4.95 -21.71
N ASP A 18 22.92 5.28 -20.59
CA ASP A 18 23.53 6.10 -19.54
C ASP A 18 24.82 5.48 -18.99
N LEU A 19 25.85 6.28 -18.80
CA LEU A 19 27.11 5.86 -18.16
C LEU A 19 27.26 6.54 -16.81
N THR A 20 27.23 5.72 -15.75
CA THR A 20 27.44 6.15 -14.38
C THR A 20 28.90 6.09 -13.97
N GLY A 21 29.38 7.18 -13.40
CA GLY A 21 30.70 7.26 -12.78
C GLY A 21 30.62 7.09 -11.27
N ILE A 22 31.65 6.46 -10.71
CA ILE A 22 31.87 6.37 -9.27
C ILE A 22 33.21 7.03 -8.99
N LYS A 23 33.23 8.12 -8.22
CA LYS A 23 34.47 8.80 -7.81
C LYS A 23 34.88 8.34 -6.42
N ALA A 24 36.19 8.31 -6.16
CA ALA A 24 36.76 8.01 -4.85
C ALA A 24 36.24 8.96 -3.74
N SER A 25 35.75 10.15 -4.11
CA SER A 25 35.08 11.11 -3.22
C SER A 25 33.68 10.67 -2.75
N GLY A 26 33.23 9.47 -3.12
CA GLY A 26 31.91 8.92 -2.76
C GLY A 26 30.76 9.35 -3.69
N PHE A 27 31.03 10.13 -4.74
CA PHE A 27 30.01 10.50 -5.72
C PHE A 27 29.68 9.30 -6.63
N LYS A 28 28.39 8.99 -6.77
CA LYS A 28 27.85 8.01 -7.71
C LYS A 28 26.67 8.62 -8.46
N GLY A 29 26.78 8.71 -9.79
CA GLY A 29 25.70 9.23 -10.63
C GLY A 29 26.01 9.21 -12.13
N VAL A 30 24.97 9.47 -12.93
CA VAL A 30 25.06 9.52 -14.39
C VAL A 30 25.96 10.69 -14.82
N LEU A 31 27.03 10.38 -15.55
CA LEU A 31 27.95 11.38 -16.12
C LEU A 31 27.66 11.67 -17.60
N PHE A 32 27.25 10.64 -18.34
CA PHE A 32 26.86 10.75 -19.74
C PHE A 32 25.49 10.13 -19.93
N LYS A 33 24.60 10.87 -20.59
CA LYS A 33 23.25 10.39 -20.88
C LYS A 33 23.18 9.67 -22.22
N ARG A 34 22.28 8.70 -22.35
CA ARG A 34 21.86 8.13 -23.63
C ARG A 34 21.55 9.24 -24.62
N GLY A 35 21.98 9.07 -25.87
CA GLY A 35 21.81 10.08 -26.92
C GLY A 35 22.92 11.14 -26.99
N HIS A 36 23.86 11.17 -26.02
CA HIS A 36 25.02 12.06 -26.07
C HIS A 36 25.92 11.72 -27.26
N VAL A 37 26.29 12.74 -28.05
CA VAL A 37 27.29 12.61 -29.12
C VAL A 37 28.67 12.80 -28.51
N ILE A 38 29.46 11.73 -28.51
CA ILE A 38 30.75 11.67 -27.83
C ILE A 38 31.73 12.66 -28.46
N GLN A 39 32.27 13.55 -27.65
CA GLN A 39 33.26 14.55 -28.05
C GLN A 39 34.68 14.08 -27.69
N LYS A 40 35.69 14.75 -28.24
CA LYS A 40 37.11 14.41 -28.00
C LYS A 40 37.49 14.58 -26.53
N GLU A 41 36.89 15.56 -25.84
CA GLU A 41 37.13 15.86 -24.43
C GLU A 41 36.49 14.83 -23.48
N ASP A 42 35.56 14.02 -23.98
CA ASP A 42 34.88 12.99 -23.19
C ASP A 42 35.72 11.72 -23.04
N ILE A 43 36.68 11.49 -23.93
CA ILE A 43 37.53 10.29 -23.98
C ILE A 43 38.24 10.05 -22.65
N GLU A 44 38.92 11.06 -22.12
CA GLU A 44 39.64 10.95 -20.84
C GLU A 44 38.67 10.72 -19.68
N LYS A 45 37.51 11.39 -19.67
CA LYS A 45 36.48 11.19 -18.64
C LYS A 45 35.86 9.80 -18.68
N LEU A 46 35.69 9.22 -19.87
CA LEU A 46 35.20 7.85 -20.06
C LEU A 46 36.22 6.84 -19.55
N LYS A 47 37.53 7.08 -19.79
CA LYS A 47 38.61 6.28 -19.23
C LYS A 47 38.72 6.40 -17.71
N ASP A 48 38.53 7.60 -17.16
CA ASP A 48 38.52 7.85 -15.72
C ASP A 48 37.45 7.03 -14.98
N ILE A 49 36.36 6.66 -15.66
CA ILE A 49 35.31 5.77 -15.12
C ILE A 49 35.49 4.30 -15.52
N GLY A 50 36.67 3.94 -16.03
CA GLY A 50 37.07 2.56 -16.35
C GLY A 50 36.50 2.02 -17.66
N LYS A 51 36.10 2.88 -18.60
CA LYS A 51 35.59 2.43 -19.90
C LYS A 51 36.71 2.37 -20.93
N GLU A 52 37.07 1.13 -21.29
CA GLU A 52 37.95 0.82 -22.44
C GLU A 52 37.16 0.65 -23.73
N ASN A 53 35.88 0.30 -23.61
CA ASN A 53 34.99 0.09 -24.74
C ASN A 53 33.60 0.65 -24.42
N ILE A 54 32.90 1.06 -25.47
CA ILE A 54 31.51 1.51 -25.39
C ILE A 54 30.65 0.81 -26.45
N PHE A 55 29.35 0.81 -26.19
CA PHE A 55 28.36 0.34 -27.15
C PHE A 55 27.76 1.52 -27.90
N VAL A 56 27.78 1.45 -29.22
CA VAL A 56 27.24 2.48 -30.13
C VAL A 56 26.38 1.83 -31.21
N GLY A 57 25.44 2.59 -31.75
CA GLY A 57 24.53 2.14 -32.81
C GLY A 57 23.11 1.90 -32.32
N GLU A 58 22.34 1.18 -33.13
CA GLU A 58 20.91 0.95 -32.92
C GLU A 58 20.62 -0.51 -32.59
N LEU A 59 19.55 -0.74 -31.83
CA LEU A 59 19.01 -2.08 -31.59
C LEU A 59 18.53 -2.72 -32.89
N ASP A 60 18.60 -4.04 -32.94
CA ASP A 60 17.99 -4.79 -34.05
C ASP A 60 16.46 -4.84 -33.85
N LYS A 61 15.73 -5.08 -34.94
CA LYS A 61 14.25 -5.17 -34.88
C LYS A 61 13.83 -6.26 -33.89
N GLY A 62 12.79 -5.99 -33.10
CA GLY A 62 12.32 -6.91 -32.06
C GLY A 62 12.91 -6.62 -30.68
N PHE A 63 13.80 -5.64 -30.54
CA PHE A 63 14.36 -5.21 -29.25
C PHE A 63 14.03 -3.76 -28.92
N VAL A 64 13.85 -3.48 -27.64
CA VAL A 64 13.51 -2.18 -27.08
C VAL A 64 14.51 -1.81 -25.99
N HIS A 65 14.99 -0.57 -25.98
CA HIS A 65 15.90 -0.09 -24.94
C HIS A 65 15.20 -0.05 -23.58
N GLU A 66 15.92 -0.34 -22.49
CA GLU A 66 15.38 -0.44 -21.12
C GLU A 66 14.49 0.75 -20.71
N GLU A 67 14.92 1.97 -21.00
CA GLU A 67 14.17 3.19 -20.66
C GLU A 67 12.86 3.33 -21.45
N ASP A 68 12.87 2.91 -22.72
CA ASP A 68 11.70 3.01 -23.58
C ASP A 68 10.69 1.92 -23.18
N ALA A 69 11.17 0.70 -22.92
CA ALA A 69 10.36 -0.44 -22.54
C ALA A 69 9.67 -0.27 -21.17
N ILE A 70 10.35 0.31 -20.17
CA ILE A 70 9.71 0.58 -18.87
C ILE A 70 8.77 1.79 -18.95
N ARG A 71 9.08 2.79 -19.79
CA ARG A 71 8.18 3.92 -20.01
C ARG A 71 6.88 3.47 -20.64
N GLU A 72 6.98 2.62 -21.66
CA GLU A 72 5.86 2.23 -22.51
C GLU A 72 4.74 1.53 -21.73
N VAL A 73 5.08 0.87 -20.63
CA VAL A 73 4.13 0.12 -19.78
C VAL A 73 3.69 0.91 -18.55
N ALA A 74 4.35 2.03 -18.20
CA ALA A 74 4.18 2.68 -16.90
C ALA A 74 2.74 3.14 -16.61
N ASP A 75 2.04 3.65 -17.63
CA ASP A 75 0.64 4.08 -17.52
C ASP A 75 -0.31 2.89 -17.35
N ASP A 76 -0.02 1.75 -17.97
CA ASP A 76 -0.86 0.54 -17.89
C ASP A 76 -0.85 -0.07 -16.47
N LEU A 77 0.20 0.19 -15.68
CA LEU A 77 0.38 -0.41 -14.36
C LEU A 77 -0.36 0.32 -13.23
N ILE A 78 -0.67 1.60 -13.42
CA ILE A 78 -1.15 2.48 -12.35
C ILE A 78 -2.63 2.82 -12.48
N GLY A 79 -3.31 2.84 -11.34
CA GLY A 79 -4.63 3.41 -11.18
C GLY A 79 -4.57 4.85 -10.68
N GLU A 80 -5.62 5.24 -9.97
CA GLU A 80 -5.75 6.60 -9.46
C GLU A 80 -4.66 6.97 -8.44
N ASN A 81 -4.38 8.27 -8.36
CA ASN A 81 -3.55 8.90 -7.34
C ASN A 81 -2.08 8.43 -7.29
N ILE A 82 -1.55 7.91 -8.39
CA ILE A 82 -0.12 7.60 -8.56
C ILE A 82 0.49 8.46 -9.68
N SER A 83 1.72 8.91 -9.47
CA SER A 83 2.62 9.51 -10.47
C SER A 83 3.86 8.63 -10.66
N TYR A 84 4.61 8.83 -11.73
CA TYR A 84 5.92 8.22 -11.90
C TYR A 84 6.96 9.20 -12.44
N SER A 85 8.24 8.91 -12.19
CA SER A 85 9.37 9.69 -12.69
C SER A 85 9.64 9.40 -14.17
N ASN A 86 10.54 10.19 -14.77
CA ASN A 86 11.17 9.76 -16.01
C ASN A 86 12.08 8.55 -15.73
N PRO A 87 12.19 7.58 -16.66
CA PRO A 87 13.18 6.52 -16.58
C PRO A 87 14.60 7.09 -16.58
N SER A 88 15.49 6.44 -15.85
CA SER A 88 16.93 6.65 -15.91
C SER A 88 17.65 5.38 -15.46
N GLU A 89 18.64 4.94 -16.24
CA GLU A 89 19.37 3.68 -16.01
C GLU A 89 18.41 2.47 -15.87
N GLY A 90 17.39 2.43 -16.73
CA GLY A 90 16.37 1.38 -16.74
C GLY A 90 15.42 1.39 -15.54
N LYS A 91 15.51 2.38 -14.63
CA LYS A 91 14.67 2.49 -13.42
C LYS A 91 13.57 3.52 -13.60
N ILE A 92 12.39 3.24 -13.05
CA ILE A 92 11.29 4.19 -12.89
C ILE A 92 10.76 4.14 -11.46
N GLY A 93 10.48 5.29 -10.86
CA GLY A 93 9.92 5.38 -9.51
C GLY A 93 8.49 5.86 -9.53
N PHE A 94 7.59 5.15 -8.84
CA PHE A 94 6.19 5.53 -8.67
C PHE A 94 5.97 6.16 -7.30
N LYS A 95 5.19 7.24 -7.25
CA LYS A 95 4.93 8.02 -6.05
C LYS A 95 3.45 8.29 -5.85
N SER A 96 3.04 8.37 -4.59
CA SER A 96 1.68 8.78 -4.26
C SER A 96 1.45 10.26 -4.59
N LYS A 97 0.26 10.57 -5.10
CA LYS A 97 -0.23 11.94 -5.32
C LYS A 97 -1.10 12.46 -4.17
N THR A 98 -1.31 11.66 -3.11
CA THR A 98 -2.28 11.99 -2.05
C THR A 98 -1.97 11.29 -0.73
N TYR A 99 -2.57 11.79 0.35
CA TYR A 99 -2.76 10.99 1.56
C TYR A 99 -3.82 9.90 1.31
N GLY A 100 -3.50 8.64 1.58
CA GLY A 100 -4.39 7.51 1.29
C GLY A 100 -3.80 6.14 1.62
N LEU A 101 -4.43 5.10 1.10
CA LEU A 101 -4.06 3.71 1.28
C LEU A 101 -3.53 3.12 -0.02
N PHE A 102 -2.28 2.66 -0.03
CA PHE A 102 -1.70 1.98 -1.18
C PHE A 102 -2.26 0.56 -1.32
N VAL A 103 -2.74 0.17 -2.50
CA VAL A 103 -3.34 -1.13 -2.77
C VAL A 103 -2.64 -1.76 -3.97
N ILE A 104 -2.37 -3.06 -3.86
CA ILE A 104 -1.66 -3.83 -4.88
C ILE A 104 -2.51 -5.02 -5.31
N ASN A 105 -2.69 -5.21 -6.62
CA ASN A 105 -3.12 -6.48 -7.16
C ASN A 105 -1.97 -7.50 -7.04
N ARG A 106 -1.96 -8.30 -5.96
CA ARG A 106 -0.85 -9.23 -5.66
C ARG A 106 -0.58 -10.24 -6.78
N LYS A 107 -1.63 -10.72 -7.47
CA LYS A 107 -1.47 -11.64 -8.61
C LYS A 107 -0.86 -10.93 -9.81
N GLY A 108 -1.28 -9.68 -10.07
CA GLY A 108 -0.66 -8.82 -11.07
C GLY A 108 0.83 -8.58 -10.79
N LEU A 109 1.18 -8.17 -9.57
CA LEU A 109 2.58 -7.95 -9.17
C LEU A 109 3.44 -9.22 -9.32
N PHE A 110 2.89 -10.39 -8.96
CA PHE A 110 3.58 -11.67 -9.16
C PHE A 110 3.81 -11.96 -10.65
N ASP A 111 2.76 -11.89 -11.47
CA ASP A 111 2.85 -12.17 -12.91
C ASP A 111 3.80 -11.18 -13.61
N LEU A 112 3.84 -9.90 -13.20
CA LEU A 112 4.80 -8.91 -13.70
C LEU A 112 6.25 -9.32 -13.43
N ASN A 113 6.55 -9.76 -12.20
CA ASN A 113 7.92 -10.17 -11.82
C ASN A 113 8.31 -11.55 -12.35
N MET A 114 7.37 -12.30 -12.90
CA MET A 114 7.66 -13.53 -13.65
C MET A 114 8.11 -13.24 -15.09
N GLU A 115 7.88 -12.03 -15.61
CA GLU A 115 8.35 -11.60 -16.92
C GLU A 115 9.83 -11.18 -16.83
N GLY A 116 10.71 -11.98 -17.45
CA GLY A 116 12.13 -12.09 -17.09
C GLY A 116 12.90 -10.78 -16.85
N ASP A 117 12.89 -9.85 -17.79
CA ASP A 117 13.75 -8.67 -17.70
C ASP A 117 13.20 -7.59 -16.75
N TYR A 118 11.91 -7.65 -16.44
CA TYR A 118 11.22 -6.68 -15.60
C TYR A 118 11.29 -7.06 -14.13
N THR A 119 11.54 -6.06 -13.29
CA THR A 119 11.52 -6.19 -11.84
C THR A 119 10.72 -5.05 -11.23
N PHE A 120 9.79 -5.37 -10.33
CA PHE A 120 8.98 -4.41 -9.61
C PHE A 120 9.03 -4.71 -8.12
N ALA A 121 9.62 -3.80 -7.35
CA ALA A 121 9.65 -3.86 -5.88
C ALA A 121 8.70 -2.80 -5.30
N THR A 122 7.89 -3.17 -4.31
CA THR A 122 6.89 -2.28 -3.71
C THR A 122 7.07 -2.17 -2.20
N ILE A 123 6.56 -1.09 -1.61
CA ILE A 123 6.19 -1.11 -0.18
C ILE A 123 5.03 -2.11 0.04
N PRO A 124 4.74 -2.53 1.29
CA PRO A 124 3.63 -3.44 1.53
C PRO A 124 2.29 -2.86 1.06
N SER A 125 1.42 -3.72 0.49
CA SER A 125 0.02 -3.34 0.24
C SER A 125 -0.67 -2.99 1.56
N TYR A 126 -1.65 -2.09 1.47
CA TYR A 126 -2.38 -1.49 2.59
C TYR A 126 -1.51 -0.61 3.52
N SER A 127 -0.38 -0.12 3.02
CA SER A 127 0.38 0.92 3.71
C SER A 127 -0.34 2.27 3.59
N ILE A 128 -0.43 3.00 4.70
CA ILE A 128 -0.81 4.42 4.70
C ILE A 128 0.33 5.21 4.07
N VAL A 129 0.02 6.09 3.12
CA VAL A 129 1.00 6.87 2.36
C VAL A 129 0.58 8.33 2.31
N ASN A 130 1.55 9.23 2.25
CA ASN A 130 1.39 10.67 2.03
C ASN A 130 1.70 11.05 0.58
N GLU A 131 1.32 12.25 0.18
CA GLU A 131 1.75 12.80 -1.10
C GLU A 131 3.28 12.85 -1.19
N GLY A 132 3.83 12.35 -2.30
CA GLY A 132 5.26 12.31 -2.57
C GLY A 132 5.98 11.05 -2.09
N ASP A 133 5.34 10.20 -1.28
CA ASP A 133 5.94 8.93 -0.82
C ASP A 133 6.22 7.99 -1.99
N ASN A 134 7.37 7.30 -1.94
CA ASN A 134 7.74 6.28 -2.93
C ASN A 134 6.94 5.00 -2.68
N LEU A 135 6.32 4.46 -3.73
CA LEU A 135 5.44 3.29 -3.67
C LEU A 135 6.08 2.06 -4.31
N VAL A 136 6.59 2.24 -5.53
CA VAL A 136 7.10 1.17 -6.40
C VAL A 136 8.38 1.62 -7.08
N GLY A 137 9.37 0.74 -7.15
CA GLY A 137 10.51 0.85 -8.03
C GLY A 137 10.41 -0.19 -9.13
N GLY A 138 10.19 0.24 -10.36
CA GLY A 138 10.24 -0.60 -11.56
C GLY A 138 11.62 -0.52 -12.20
N ARG A 139 12.13 -1.64 -12.72
CA ARG A 139 13.41 -1.68 -13.42
C ARG A 139 13.44 -2.76 -14.49
N ILE A 140 14.07 -2.46 -15.62
CA ILE A 140 14.55 -3.47 -16.57
C ILE A 140 16.03 -3.76 -16.26
N VAL A 141 16.35 -5.04 -16.12
CA VAL A 141 17.69 -5.50 -15.69
C VAL A 141 18.74 -5.40 -16.80
N PRO A 142 18.50 -5.90 -18.04
CA PRO A 142 19.40 -5.70 -19.16
C PRO A 142 19.20 -4.32 -19.82
N LEU A 143 20.19 -3.89 -20.62
CA LEU A 143 20.15 -2.60 -21.35
C LEU A 143 19.06 -2.52 -22.42
N PHE A 144 18.51 -3.67 -22.82
CA PHE A 144 17.41 -3.80 -23.76
C PHE A 144 16.67 -5.10 -23.51
N THR A 145 15.39 -5.13 -23.87
CA THR A 145 14.51 -6.30 -23.76
C THR A 145 13.84 -6.59 -25.11
N GLU A 146 13.15 -7.71 -25.23
CA GLU A 146 12.39 -8.06 -26.42
C GLU A 146 11.04 -7.34 -26.46
N GLU A 147 10.60 -6.92 -27.65
CA GLU A 147 9.27 -6.32 -27.87
C GLU A 147 8.15 -7.23 -27.34
N ASN A 148 8.31 -8.56 -27.44
CA ASN A 148 7.35 -9.53 -26.92
C ASN A 148 7.15 -9.43 -25.40
N GLN A 149 8.22 -9.16 -24.64
CA GLN A 149 8.11 -9.01 -23.18
C GLN A 149 7.33 -7.75 -22.83
N VAL A 150 7.57 -6.64 -23.55
CA VAL A 150 6.79 -5.40 -23.39
C VAL A 150 5.29 -5.69 -23.63
N GLN A 151 4.96 -6.42 -24.69
CA GLN A 151 3.57 -6.80 -24.98
C GLN A 151 2.97 -7.74 -23.92
N ASN A 152 3.78 -8.62 -23.31
CA ASN A 152 3.32 -9.48 -22.22
C ASN A 152 3.00 -8.67 -20.95
N ILE A 153 3.87 -7.74 -20.56
CA ILE A 153 3.60 -6.82 -19.45
C ILE A 153 2.28 -6.08 -19.66
N LYS A 154 2.03 -5.55 -20.87
CA LYS A 154 0.76 -4.88 -21.20
C LYS A 154 -0.46 -5.78 -21.05
N LYS A 155 -0.35 -7.05 -21.46
CA LYS A 155 -1.43 -8.04 -21.27
C LYS A 155 -1.68 -8.34 -19.79
N ILE A 156 -0.62 -8.47 -19.00
CA ILE A 156 -0.70 -8.67 -17.54
C ILE A 156 -1.36 -7.45 -16.90
N ALA A 157 -0.90 -6.25 -17.24
CA ALA A 157 -1.46 -4.99 -16.77
C ALA A 157 -2.97 -4.91 -17.02
N LYS A 158 -3.40 -5.13 -18.26
CA LYS A 158 -4.82 -5.16 -18.64
C LYS A 158 -5.63 -6.25 -17.92
N LYS A 159 -5.05 -7.42 -17.67
CA LYS A 159 -5.72 -8.53 -16.99
C LYS A 159 -6.00 -8.20 -15.51
N TYR A 160 -5.16 -7.39 -14.89
CA TYR A 160 -5.18 -7.13 -13.45
C TYR A 160 -5.38 -5.65 -13.08
N GLU A 161 -5.81 -4.83 -14.04
CA GLU A 161 -5.88 -3.37 -13.88
C GLU A 161 -6.86 -2.93 -12.77
N PRO A 162 -6.50 -1.94 -11.94
CA PRO A 162 -5.15 -1.40 -11.78
C PRO A 162 -4.26 -2.36 -10.95
N ILE A 163 -2.97 -2.45 -11.30
CA ILE A 163 -2.02 -3.25 -10.50
C ILE A 163 -1.61 -2.49 -9.25
N PHE A 164 -1.33 -1.19 -9.38
CA PHE A 164 -0.97 -0.31 -8.28
C PHE A 164 -1.97 0.84 -8.21
N GLU A 165 -2.55 1.10 -7.04
CA GLU A 165 -3.42 2.27 -6.85
C GLU A 165 -3.26 2.84 -5.44
N VAL A 166 -3.62 4.12 -5.27
CA VAL A 166 -3.79 4.71 -3.94
C VAL A 166 -5.24 5.12 -3.79
N LYS A 167 -5.95 4.49 -2.84
CA LYS A 167 -7.32 4.87 -2.47
C LYS A 167 -7.27 6.05 -1.50
N LYS A 168 -7.89 7.17 -1.86
CA LYS A 168 -8.05 8.31 -0.94
C LYS A 168 -8.95 7.93 0.23
N PHE A 169 -8.55 8.32 1.44
CA PHE A 169 -9.44 8.22 2.59
C PHE A 169 -10.65 9.14 2.41
N GLN A 170 -11.81 8.63 2.79
CA GLN A 170 -13.09 9.33 2.74
C GLN A 170 -13.46 9.83 4.13
N LYS A 171 -14.17 10.95 4.18
CA LYS A 171 -14.77 11.39 5.45
C LYS A 171 -15.83 10.39 5.88
N LEU A 172 -15.69 9.84 7.08
CA LEU A 172 -16.66 8.90 7.66
C LEU A 172 -17.39 9.48 8.86
N ARG A 173 -18.65 9.09 9.03
CA ARG A 173 -19.43 9.38 10.23
C ARG A 173 -19.29 8.20 11.18
N VAL A 174 -18.85 8.45 12.40
CA VAL A 174 -18.43 7.40 13.35
C VAL A 174 -19.23 7.51 14.65
N GLY A 175 -19.77 6.39 15.10
CA GLY A 175 -20.32 6.22 16.45
C GLY A 175 -19.43 5.33 17.29
N VAL A 176 -19.32 5.62 18.59
CA VAL A 176 -18.55 4.78 19.53
C VAL A 176 -19.48 4.32 20.66
N ILE A 177 -19.34 3.04 21.03
CA ILE A 177 -20.05 2.41 22.13
C ILE A 177 -19.01 1.74 23.03
N ILE A 178 -19.02 2.11 24.31
CA ILE A 178 -18.10 1.58 25.32
C ILE A 178 -18.94 0.81 26.34
N THR A 179 -18.82 -0.52 26.31
CA THR A 179 -19.52 -1.41 27.24
C THR A 179 -18.67 -1.67 28.49
N GLY A 180 -19.30 -2.22 29.54
CA GLY A 180 -18.69 -2.47 30.83
C GLY A 180 -19.48 -1.81 31.96
N ASN A 181 -20.13 -2.63 32.79
CA ASN A 181 -20.89 -2.17 33.96
C ASN A 181 -20.05 -1.29 34.91
N GLU A 182 -18.78 -1.61 35.09
CA GLU A 182 -17.82 -0.86 35.91
C GLU A 182 -17.49 0.53 35.36
N VAL A 183 -17.51 0.68 34.02
CA VAL A 183 -17.31 1.96 33.35
C VAL A 183 -18.61 2.77 33.40
N PHE A 184 -19.75 2.14 33.14
CA PHE A 184 -21.07 2.76 33.14
C PHE A 184 -21.44 3.32 34.51
N THR A 185 -21.18 2.57 35.58
CA THR A 185 -21.44 3.00 36.98
C THR A 185 -20.39 4.00 37.51
N GLY A 186 -19.34 4.28 36.74
CA GLY A 186 -18.26 5.18 37.14
C GLY A 186 -17.31 4.60 38.21
N ARG A 187 -17.35 3.28 38.41
CA ARG A 187 -16.46 2.59 39.35
C ARG A 187 -15.00 2.65 38.91
N ILE A 188 -14.76 2.60 37.60
CA ILE A 188 -13.45 2.85 37.00
C ILE A 188 -13.54 3.94 35.94
N LYS A 189 -12.38 4.53 35.60
CA LYS A 189 -12.27 5.46 34.50
C LYS A 189 -12.15 4.71 33.18
N ASP A 190 -12.87 5.17 32.17
CA ASP A 190 -12.74 4.68 30.81
C ASP A 190 -11.34 5.00 30.23
N MET A 191 -10.74 3.98 29.59
CA MET A 191 -9.45 4.05 28.94
C MET A 191 -9.55 3.85 27.41
N PHE A 192 -10.71 3.47 26.87
CA PHE A 192 -10.88 3.24 25.44
C PHE A 192 -11.23 4.50 24.65
N GLU A 193 -12.05 5.41 25.21
CA GLU A 193 -12.41 6.65 24.51
C GLU A 193 -11.16 7.41 24.00
N PRO A 194 -10.11 7.66 24.83
CA PRO A 194 -8.91 8.35 24.35
C PRO A 194 -8.21 7.61 23.22
N VAL A 195 -8.12 6.28 23.29
CA VAL A 195 -7.46 5.43 22.30
C VAL A 195 -8.20 5.47 20.97
N VAL A 196 -9.53 5.34 20.98
CA VAL A 196 -10.34 5.39 19.76
C VAL A 196 -10.25 6.78 19.14
N ARG A 197 -10.32 7.85 19.93
CA ARG A 197 -10.15 9.23 19.43
C ARG A 197 -8.79 9.46 18.79
N GLU A 198 -7.70 8.98 19.41
CA GLU A 198 -6.35 9.06 18.85
C GLU A 198 -6.29 8.35 17.50
N LYS A 199 -6.75 7.10 17.42
CA LYS A 199 -6.71 6.32 16.17
C LYS A 199 -7.56 6.97 15.06
N LEU A 200 -8.75 7.48 15.38
CA LEU A 200 -9.61 8.19 14.43
C LEU A 200 -9.02 9.53 13.98
N SER A 201 -8.18 10.20 14.80
CA SER A 201 -7.61 11.52 14.46
C SER A 201 -6.71 11.53 13.23
N HIS A 202 -6.24 10.37 12.79
CA HIS A 202 -5.47 10.19 11.56
C HIS A 202 -6.34 10.30 10.29
N PHE A 203 -7.67 10.29 10.44
CA PHE A 203 -8.61 10.31 9.33
C PHE A 203 -9.61 11.46 9.49
N ASP A 204 -10.07 12.02 8.37
CA ASP A 204 -11.20 12.96 8.39
C ASP A 204 -12.47 12.20 8.80
N HIS A 205 -13.10 12.62 9.90
CA HIS A 205 -14.29 11.96 10.41
C HIS A 205 -15.22 12.95 11.12
N GLU A 206 -16.50 12.62 11.15
CA GLU A 206 -17.51 13.26 12.01
C GLU A 206 -17.88 12.27 13.12
N LEU A 207 -17.56 12.62 14.36
CA LEU A 207 -17.96 11.81 15.51
C LEU A 207 -19.40 12.13 15.91
N ILE A 208 -20.31 11.18 15.68
CA ILE A 208 -21.75 11.33 15.95
C ILE A 208 -22.07 11.21 17.44
N GLY A 209 -21.27 10.44 18.18
CA GLY A 209 -21.44 10.25 19.61
C GLY A 209 -20.45 9.23 20.18
N ILE A 210 -20.28 9.30 21.50
CA ILE A 210 -19.63 8.25 22.30
C ILE A 210 -20.60 7.97 23.44
N GLU A 211 -21.10 6.74 23.49
CA GLU A 211 -22.06 6.30 24.49
C GLU A 211 -21.41 5.24 25.36
N LYS A 212 -21.58 5.37 26.68
CA LYS A 212 -21.20 4.35 27.65
C LYS A 212 -22.45 3.56 28.00
N CYS A 213 -22.39 2.24 27.94
CA CYS A 213 -23.54 1.39 28.22
C CYS A 213 -23.17 0.26 29.19
N PRO A 214 -24.15 -0.23 29.97
CA PRO A 214 -23.98 -1.48 30.70
C PRO A 214 -23.83 -2.65 29.71
N ASP A 215 -23.44 -3.81 30.23
CA ASP A 215 -23.43 -5.06 29.46
C ASP A 215 -24.87 -5.60 29.32
N ASP A 216 -25.71 -4.79 28.65
CA ASP A 216 -27.11 -5.05 28.36
C ASP A 216 -27.36 -4.94 26.86
N ARG A 217 -27.93 -6.01 26.28
CA ARG A 217 -28.13 -6.13 24.85
C ARG A 217 -29.13 -5.10 24.32
N GLU A 218 -30.27 -4.93 24.99
CA GLU A 218 -31.33 -4.02 24.53
C GLU A 218 -30.82 -2.57 24.52
N TYR A 219 -29.99 -2.21 25.51
CA TYR A 219 -29.34 -0.90 25.56
C TYR A 219 -28.40 -0.67 24.38
N ILE A 220 -27.54 -1.64 24.06
CA ILE A 220 -26.60 -1.57 22.93
C ILE A 220 -27.36 -1.47 21.60
N GLU A 221 -28.39 -2.30 21.41
CA GLU A 221 -29.21 -2.32 20.19
C GLU A 221 -29.91 -0.97 19.96
N ASN A 222 -30.47 -0.38 21.02
CA ASN A 222 -31.11 0.94 20.96
C ASN A 222 -30.13 2.07 20.57
N ILE A 223 -28.88 2.04 21.05
CA ILE A 223 -27.86 3.01 20.62
C ILE A 223 -27.50 2.80 19.16
N CYS A 224 -27.28 1.54 18.75
CA CYS A 224 -26.95 1.20 17.38
C CYS A 224 -28.03 1.68 16.41
N GLN A 225 -29.31 1.48 16.75
CA GLN A 225 -30.44 1.94 15.96
C GLN A 225 -30.42 3.47 15.75
N LYS A 226 -30.15 4.25 16.82
CA LYS A 226 -29.98 5.71 16.71
C LYS A 226 -28.82 6.10 15.78
N TYR A 227 -27.72 5.36 15.80
CA TYR A 227 -26.59 5.60 14.89
C TYR A 227 -26.92 5.24 13.44
N PHE A 228 -27.67 4.16 13.21
CA PHE A 228 -28.12 3.77 11.87
C PHE A 228 -29.07 4.80 11.26
N GLU A 229 -30.04 5.28 12.04
CA GLU A 229 -30.95 6.37 11.63
C GLU A 229 -30.21 7.66 11.31
N LYS A 230 -29.13 7.93 12.04
CA LYS A 230 -28.24 9.05 11.76
C LYS A 230 -27.35 8.80 10.55
N GLY A 231 -27.28 7.62 9.94
CA GLY A 231 -26.44 7.35 8.77
C GLY A 231 -24.94 7.26 9.08
N VAL A 232 -24.58 6.66 10.21
CA VAL A 232 -23.19 6.35 10.59
C VAL A 232 -22.57 5.32 9.63
N ASP A 233 -21.32 5.54 9.21
CA ASP A 233 -20.55 4.61 8.37
C ASP A 233 -19.84 3.52 9.19
N LEU A 234 -19.44 3.83 10.41
CA LEU A 234 -18.68 2.94 11.30
C LEU A 234 -19.16 3.08 12.75
N VAL A 235 -19.55 1.98 13.37
CA VAL A 235 -19.76 1.89 14.82
C VAL A 235 -18.61 1.09 15.42
N VAL A 236 -17.87 1.74 16.33
CA VAL A 236 -16.76 1.13 17.07
C VAL A 236 -17.29 0.70 18.44
N PHE A 237 -17.10 -0.57 18.79
CA PHE A 237 -17.41 -1.12 20.09
C PHE A 237 -16.12 -1.41 20.86
N SER A 238 -16.12 -1.17 22.16
CA SER A 238 -15.05 -1.58 23.06
C SER A 238 -15.62 -1.99 24.42
N GLY A 239 -14.87 -2.79 25.18
CA GLY A 239 -15.40 -3.41 26.40
C GLY A 239 -16.19 -4.70 26.08
N GLY A 240 -16.17 -5.65 26.99
CA GLY A 240 -16.90 -6.91 26.85
C GLY A 240 -16.55 -7.72 25.59
N MET A 241 -15.27 -7.75 25.17
CA MET A 241 -14.80 -8.32 23.90
C MET A 241 -14.12 -9.70 24.02
N SER A 242 -14.03 -10.25 25.23
CA SER A 242 -13.38 -11.53 25.52
C SER A 242 -14.27 -12.72 25.15
N VAL A 243 -13.85 -13.90 25.59
CA VAL A 243 -14.61 -15.16 25.51
C VAL A 243 -15.48 -15.41 26.74
N ASP A 244 -15.53 -14.45 27.67
CA ASP A 244 -16.31 -14.57 28.89
C ASP A 244 -17.81 -14.66 28.52
N PRO A 245 -18.60 -15.56 29.12
CA PRO A 245 -20.04 -15.61 28.88
C PRO A 245 -20.78 -14.29 29.15
N ASP A 246 -20.27 -13.46 30.06
CA ASP A 246 -20.85 -12.16 30.39
C ASP A 246 -20.45 -11.06 29.36
N ASP A 247 -19.50 -11.36 28.47
CA ASP A 247 -19.03 -10.46 27.40
C ASP A 247 -19.97 -10.55 26.17
N ILE A 248 -21.06 -9.79 26.22
CA ILE A 248 -22.12 -9.86 25.21
C ILE A 248 -21.80 -9.10 23.91
N THR A 249 -20.75 -8.29 23.85
CA THR A 249 -20.48 -7.37 22.73
C THR A 249 -20.26 -8.08 21.39
N PRO A 250 -19.41 -9.12 21.28
CA PRO A 250 -19.26 -9.87 20.02
C PRO A 250 -20.56 -10.52 19.55
N SER A 251 -21.34 -11.08 20.47
CA SER A 251 -22.64 -11.69 20.14
C SER A 251 -23.64 -10.65 19.64
N THR A 252 -23.64 -9.45 20.24
CA THR A 252 -24.52 -8.35 19.86
C THR A 252 -24.14 -7.80 18.48
N ILE A 253 -22.85 -7.63 18.19
CA ILE A 253 -22.38 -7.25 16.85
C ILE A 253 -22.87 -8.27 15.80
N LYS A 254 -22.74 -9.56 16.09
CA LYS A 254 -23.15 -10.63 15.19
C LYS A 254 -24.65 -10.57 14.89
N ASP A 255 -25.47 -10.42 15.91
CA ASP A 255 -26.92 -10.45 15.78
C ASP A 255 -27.49 -9.17 15.14
N LEU A 256 -26.84 -8.02 15.36
CA LEU A 256 -27.16 -6.77 14.68
C LEU A 256 -26.74 -6.78 13.20
N SER A 257 -25.78 -7.60 12.81
CA SER A 257 -25.24 -7.59 11.45
C SER A 257 -26.14 -8.35 10.47
N ASP A 258 -26.44 -7.73 9.33
CA ASP A 258 -27.03 -8.45 8.19
C ASP A 258 -25.98 -9.34 7.51
N LYS A 259 -24.71 -8.93 7.60
CA LYS A 259 -23.55 -9.70 7.12
C LYS A 259 -22.47 -9.73 8.20
N PHE A 260 -22.41 -10.84 8.91
CA PHE A 260 -21.29 -11.11 9.81
C PHE A 260 -20.05 -11.53 9.02
N ILE A 261 -18.89 -10.94 9.31
CA ILE A 261 -17.64 -11.21 8.57
C ILE A 261 -16.76 -12.17 9.37
N ILE A 262 -16.39 -11.79 10.59
CA ILE A 262 -15.49 -12.59 11.42
C ILE A 262 -15.56 -12.18 12.90
N GLN A 263 -15.26 -13.13 13.78
CA GLN A 263 -14.82 -12.90 15.15
C GLN A 263 -13.55 -13.71 15.34
N GLY A 264 -12.49 -13.07 15.81
CA GLY A 264 -11.21 -13.74 15.96
C GLY A 264 -10.37 -13.71 14.68
N MET A 265 -9.07 -13.42 14.81
CA MET A 265 -8.13 -13.44 13.69
C MET A 265 -6.73 -13.89 14.14
N PRO A 266 -5.89 -14.40 13.23
CA PRO A 266 -4.53 -14.82 13.53
C PRO A 266 -3.55 -13.63 13.65
N VAL A 267 -3.90 -12.62 14.46
CA VAL A 267 -3.07 -11.44 14.74
C VAL A 267 -2.87 -11.29 16.25
N GLN A 268 -1.65 -10.97 16.68
CA GLN A 268 -1.31 -10.73 18.07
C GLN A 268 -0.38 -9.51 18.18
N PRO A 269 -0.72 -8.47 18.96
CA PRO A 269 -1.93 -8.29 19.77
C PRO A 269 -3.18 -7.93 18.95
N GLY A 270 -4.36 -8.25 19.50
CA GLY A 270 -5.66 -7.91 18.89
C GLY A 270 -6.39 -9.07 18.20
N ASN A 271 -6.16 -10.30 18.63
CA ASN A 271 -6.79 -11.50 18.07
C ASN A 271 -8.32 -11.46 18.12
N MET A 272 -8.94 -10.85 19.12
CA MET A 272 -10.40 -10.85 19.33
C MET A 272 -11.18 -9.79 18.52
N LEU A 273 -10.64 -9.29 17.40
CA LEU A 273 -11.37 -8.31 16.58
C LEU A 273 -12.64 -8.98 16.04
N THR A 274 -13.78 -8.29 16.18
CA THR A 274 -15.06 -8.73 15.64
C THR A 274 -15.53 -7.73 14.61
N VAL A 275 -15.93 -8.20 13.42
CA VAL A 275 -16.40 -7.34 12.33
C VAL A 275 -17.68 -7.91 11.73
N GLY A 276 -18.67 -7.04 11.58
CA GLY A 276 -19.88 -7.29 10.82
C GLY A 276 -20.38 -6.02 10.13
N MET A 277 -21.48 -6.14 9.39
CA MET A 277 -22.09 -5.03 8.67
C MET A 277 -23.60 -5.03 8.81
N LYS A 278 -24.17 -3.83 8.98
CA LYS A 278 -25.61 -3.53 8.84
C LYS A 278 -25.78 -2.60 7.64
N GLY A 279 -26.39 -3.07 6.55
CA GLY A 279 -26.40 -2.33 5.29
C GLY A 279 -24.99 -1.93 4.84
N LYS A 280 -24.66 -0.63 4.90
CA LYS A 280 -23.32 -0.08 4.57
C LYS A 280 -22.47 0.25 5.80
N THR A 281 -23.03 0.14 7.00
CA THR A 281 -22.35 0.50 8.25
C THR A 281 -21.50 -0.67 8.74
N TYR A 282 -20.22 -0.44 8.98
CA TYR A 282 -19.35 -1.40 9.64
C TYR A 282 -19.58 -1.39 11.15
N LEU A 283 -19.69 -2.57 11.75
CA LEU A 283 -19.72 -2.79 13.20
C LEU A 283 -18.41 -3.45 13.59
N VAL A 284 -17.57 -2.76 14.36
CA VAL A 284 -16.20 -3.21 14.68
C VAL A 284 -15.99 -3.24 16.18
N GLY A 285 -15.85 -4.45 16.73
CA GLY A 285 -15.47 -4.67 18.13
C GLY A 285 -13.96 -4.69 18.29
N VAL A 286 -13.44 -3.75 19.07
CA VAL A 286 -12.01 -3.49 19.27
C VAL A 286 -11.50 -4.28 20.48
N PRO A 287 -10.46 -5.12 20.32
CA PRO A 287 -9.91 -5.91 21.42
C PRO A 287 -9.34 -5.03 22.54
N GLY A 288 -9.43 -5.51 23.78
CA GLY A 288 -8.90 -4.80 24.95
C GLY A 288 -7.39 -4.57 24.93
N ALA A 289 -6.65 -5.37 24.17
CA ALA A 289 -5.22 -5.14 23.93
C ALA A 289 -4.93 -3.73 23.36
N SER A 290 -5.90 -3.09 22.69
CA SER A 290 -5.75 -1.73 22.14
C SER A 290 -5.54 -0.66 23.21
N MET A 291 -5.86 -0.94 24.48
CA MET A 291 -5.55 -0.03 25.60
C MET A 291 -4.07 0.03 25.94
N HIS A 292 -3.29 -0.99 25.58
CA HIS A 292 -1.90 -1.15 26.01
C HIS A 292 -0.92 -1.24 24.82
N SER A 293 -1.39 -1.69 23.66
CA SER A 293 -0.60 -1.84 22.46
C SER A 293 -0.88 -0.71 21.48
N LYS A 294 0.18 -0.03 21.04
CA LYS A 294 0.07 1.07 20.06
C LYS A 294 -0.52 0.60 18.73
N PHE A 295 -0.12 -0.59 18.27
CA PHE A 295 -0.54 -1.18 17.01
C PHE A 295 -1.23 -2.53 17.26
N THR A 296 -2.46 -2.67 16.80
CA THR A 296 -3.28 -3.89 16.91
C THR A 296 -3.97 -4.21 15.59
N SER A 297 -4.76 -5.27 15.57
CA SER A 297 -5.68 -5.58 14.47
C SER A 297 -6.56 -4.40 14.04
N PHE A 298 -6.97 -3.53 14.95
CA PHE A 298 -7.79 -2.37 14.59
C PHE A 298 -7.04 -1.40 13.67
N ASP A 299 -5.74 -1.19 13.89
CA ASP A 299 -4.90 -0.32 13.05
C ASP A 299 -4.66 -0.88 11.64
N ILE A 300 -4.79 -2.20 11.47
CA ILE A 300 -4.64 -2.87 10.15
C ILE A 300 -5.89 -2.64 9.29
N PHE A 301 -7.08 -2.62 9.90
CA PHE A 301 -8.36 -2.61 9.17
C PHE A 301 -9.07 -1.26 9.17
N LEU A 302 -8.83 -0.40 10.16
CA LEU A 302 -9.39 0.96 10.19
C LEU A 302 -9.07 1.75 8.91
N PRO A 303 -7.81 1.78 8.40
CA PRO A 303 -7.51 2.50 7.16
C PRO A 303 -8.29 1.96 5.95
N ARG A 304 -8.54 0.64 5.89
CA ARG A 304 -9.30 0.02 4.80
C ARG A 304 -10.75 0.47 4.79
N ILE A 305 -11.36 0.61 5.96
CA ILE A 305 -12.73 1.13 6.13
C ILE A 305 -12.80 2.59 5.64
N PHE A 306 -11.84 3.44 6.05
CA PHE A 306 -11.73 4.82 5.58
C PHE A 306 -11.43 4.94 4.09
N ALA A 307 -10.73 3.97 3.51
CA ALA A 307 -10.49 3.87 2.07
C ALA A 307 -11.67 3.26 1.29
N LYS A 308 -12.78 2.92 1.98
CA LYS A 308 -13.97 2.25 1.43
C LYS A 308 -13.62 0.93 0.70
N ILE A 309 -12.64 0.20 1.22
CA ILE A 309 -12.30 -1.15 0.76
C ILE A 309 -13.20 -2.15 1.48
N ASP A 310 -13.93 -2.96 0.73
CA ASP A 310 -14.78 -4.00 1.27
C ASP A 310 -13.95 -5.07 1.99
N LEU A 311 -14.28 -5.31 3.27
CA LEU A 311 -13.64 -6.33 4.06
C LEU A 311 -14.30 -7.69 3.83
N LYS A 312 -13.49 -8.69 3.52
CA LYS A 312 -13.90 -10.09 3.36
C LYS A 312 -13.15 -10.94 4.37
N LYS A 313 -13.74 -12.08 4.75
CA LYS A 313 -13.16 -12.97 5.78
C LYS A 313 -11.71 -13.36 5.44
N GLU A 314 -11.40 -13.57 4.17
CA GLU A 314 -10.08 -13.91 3.66
C GLU A 314 -9.01 -12.85 4.04
N ASP A 315 -9.37 -11.56 4.01
CA ASP A 315 -8.46 -10.46 4.36
C ASP A 315 -7.91 -10.56 5.80
N PHE A 316 -8.68 -11.21 6.69
CA PHE A 316 -8.34 -11.42 8.09
C PHE A 316 -7.52 -12.69 8.27
N ILE A 317 -7.85 -13.76 7.54
CA ILE A 317 -7.17 -15.05 7.64
C ILE A 317 -5.78 -15.02 7.02
N GLU A 318 -5.58 -14.29 5.93
CA GLU A 318 -4.28 -14.14 5.28
C GLU A 318 -3.21 -13.52 6.21
N LEU A 319 -3.62 -12.77 7.24
CA LEU A 319 -2.70 -12.23 8.24
C LEU A 319 -2.06 -13.29 9.13
N GLY A 320 -2.42 -14.57 9.00
CA GLY A 320 -1.69 -15.65 9.66
C GLY A 320 -0.20 -15.65 9.31
N GLU A 321 0.14 -15.19 8.10
CA GLU A 321 1.51 -14.87 7.74
C GLU A 321 1.86 -13.45 8.22
N GLY A 322 2.78 -13.35 9.19
CA GLY A 322 3.23 -12.07 9.73
C GLY A 322 2.32 -11.42 10.78
N GLY A 323 1.24 -12.09 11.18
CA GLY A 323 0.28 -11.59 12.18
C GLY A 323 0.79 -11.54 13.62
N LEU A 324 1.95 -12.11 13.92
CA LEU A 324 2.65 -11.88 15.19
C LEU A 324 3.40 -10.54 15.10
N LEU A 325 2.78 -9.50 15.65
CA LEU A 325 3.29 -8.13 15.57
C LEU A 325 4.41 -7.94 16.62
N ASN A 326 5.66 -8.05 16.18
CA ASN A 326 6.85 -7.86 17.03
C ASN A 326 7.23 -6.36 17.21
N ARG A 327 6.25 -5.46 17.28
CA ARG A 327 6.48 -4.00 17.27
C ARG A 327 5.96 -3.32 18.52
#